data_AF-A0A1Q7XKE7-F1
#
_entry.id   AF-A0A1Q7XKE7-F1
#
_cell.length_a   1.000
_cell.length_b   1.000
_cell.length_c   1.000
_cell.angle_alpha   90.00
_cell.angle_beta   90.00
_cell.angle_gamma   90.00
#
_symmetry.space_group_name_H-M   'P 1'
#
loop_
_entity.id
_entity.type
_entity.pdbx_description
1 polymer ?
#
loop_
_entity_poly.entity_id
_entity_poly.type
_entity_poly.pdbx_seq_one_letter_code
_entity_poly.pdbx_strand_id
1 'polypeptide(L)'
;MGFYKKQGLNVSVVKASSWAMIRDLSINGETDATHMLSPMPLAITMGVGSQSVPYVMPAVENINGQAITLHEKHKGIKTAAEMKGFKFGVPFDYSMHNFLLRYVLAEGGVDPDKDVQIRAVPPPEMVANLRAGNLDGYLGPDPFNQRAVFEGAGFIWMLSKDIWPGHPCCAFAAKREFAEKLPNTFKAVLSAIVDATQYAHDKTHRKEIAAAIAPRNFLNQPVEVVEQVLTGVYPDGLGNTKKRARPHRLRPVPVSVDGHLDSHPAEALGLREDRHHVQEGRRGSLPGHGLSGCPARHRSPRAGVELDQAHVRARRQAEGLRSRQARGLHQVLRDQAGLTVGRERLRVVCYSVLIGATLLALWQASVAGTPAGKGLPGPVAVARAAGEMLANPFYSNGPNDKGIGLQLLASLGRLAVGYAVASVVAIALGVVLGLSPALYRAVNPYIQILKPISPLAWMPLFLYTIRDSGWAAVLVIFMSSLWPTLANTAFGVVNIKRDYLHVAAILQLSWWRRLLQVVLPAAAPAIVAGLRISIGSAWVAIVAAEMLIGGTGIGYFVWNEWNNLALTSVIFAIIAIGLIGVLLDAGLGRLSRRLAWSE
;
A
#
# COMPACT_ATOMS: atom_id res chain seq x y z
N MET A 1 -12.62 29.84 -6.31
CA MET A 1 -13.15 30.69 -5.21
C MET A 1 -12.29 31.93 -4.89
N GLY A 2 -11.01 32.00 -5.29
CA GLY A 2 -10.28 33.28 -5.31
C GLY A 2 -9.55 33.70 -4.02
N PHE A 3 -9.61 32.90 -2.94
CA PHE A 3 -8.97 33.23 -1.66
C PHE A 3 -7.47 33.49 -1.75
N TYR A 4 -6.73 32.69 -2.54
CA TYR A 4 -5.30 32.94 -2.77
C TYR A 4 -5.05 34.25 -3.52
N LYS A 5 -5.83 34.52 -4.57
CA LYS A 5 -5.72 35.76 -5.36
C LYS A 5 -6.01 37.01 -4.51
N LYS A 6 -6.96 36.93 -3.57
CA LYS A 6 -7.26 37.99 -2.59
C LYS A 6 -6.03 38.36 -1.75
N GLN A 7 -5.18 37.39 -1.44
CA GLN A 7 -3.93 37.59 -0.70
C GLN A 7 -2.73 37.91 -1.61
N GLY A 8 -2.97 38.19 -2.90
CA GLY A 8 -1.91 38.49 -3.89
C GLY A 8 -1.11 37.27 -4.34
N LEU A 9 -1.59 36.05 -4.07
CA LEU A 9 -0.86 34.82 -4.37
C LEU A 9 -1.29 34.21 -5.71
N ASN A 10 -0.30 33.70 -6.45
CA ASN A 10 -0.51 32.81 -7.59
C ASN A 10 -0.10 31.39 -7.18
N VAL A 11 -1.09 30.53 -6.87
CA VAL A 11 -0.86 29.22 -6.26
C VAL A 11 -1.19 28.10 -7.24
N SER A 12 -0.29 27.12 -7.33
CA SER A 12 -0.55 25.84 -7.98
C SER A 12 -0.87 24.77 -6.93
N VAL A 13 -1.99 24.07 -7.09
CA VAL A 13 -2.40 22.98 -6.20
C VAL A 13 -2.04 21.65 -6.85
N VAL A 14 -1.13 20.91 -6.21
CA VAL A 14 -0.65 19.61 -6.70
C VAL A 14 -1.41 18.49 -5.99
N LYS A 15 -2.03 17.60 -6.78
CA LYS A 15 -2.69 16.39 -6.26
C LYS A 15 -1.69 15.24 -6.21
N ALA A 16 -1.57 14.59 -5.05
CA ALA A 16 -0.77 13.40 -4.87
C ALA A 16 -1.63 12.12 -4.84
N SER A 17 -1.02 10.98 -5.16
CA SER A 17 -1.69 9.66 -5.13
C SER A 17 -1.69 9.01 -3.74
N SER A 18 -0.80 9.42 -2.83
CA SER A 18 -0.67 8.85 -1.48
C SER A 18 -0.10 9.84 -0.48
N TRP A 19 -0.25 9.54 0.81
CA TRP A 19 0.35 10.34 1.90
C TRP A 19 1.88 10.23 1.96
N ALA A 20 2.45 9.11 1.52
CA ALA A 20 3.89 8.97 1.35
C ALA A 20 4.41 9.93 0.26
N MET A 21 3.68 10.05 -0.86
CA MET A 21 4.01 11.02 -1.91
C MET A 21 3.88 12.47 -1.41
N ILE A 22 2.83 12.79 -0.64
CA ILE A 22 2.68 14.12 0.00
C ILE A 22 3.89 14.46 0.86
N ARG A 23 4.32 13.51 1.71
CA ARG A 23 5.51 13.65 2.54
C ARG A 23 6.75 13.92 1.69
N ASP A 24 6.97 13.12 0.64
CA ASP A 24 8.18 13.17 -0.17
C ASP A 24 8.25 14.45 -1.03
N LEU A 25 7.15 14.85 -1.67
CA LEU A 25 7.06 16.12 -2.40
C LEU A 25 7.38 17.31 -1.50
N SER A 26 6.79 17.33 -0.31
CA SER A 26 6.98 18.40 0.67
C SER A 26 8.44 18.45 1.14
N ILE A 27 9.00 17.31 1.55
CA ILE A 27 10.38 17.18 2.01
C ILE A 27 11.38 17.56 0.91
N ASN A 28 11.11 17.24 -0.36
CA ASN A 28 11.98 17.58 -1.47
C ASN A 28 11.88 19.06 -1.90
N GLY A 29 10.90 19.80 -1.39
CA GLY A 29 10.67 21.20 -1.77
C GLY A 29 9.94 21.35 -3.10
N GLU A 30 9.25 20.30 -3.55
CA GLU A 30 8.35 20.38 -4.71
C GLU A 30 7.02 21.09 -4.36
N THR A 31 6.72 21.22 -3.07
CA THR A 31 5.63 22.06 -2.55
C THR A 31 6.13 22.91 -1.38
N ASP A 32 5.81 24.21 -1.39
CA ASP A 32 6.18 25.15 -0.31
C ASP A 32 5.39 24.90 1.00
N ALA A 33 4.12 24.52 0.85
CA ALA A 33 3.23 24.20 1.96
C ALA A 33 2.26 23.09 1.56
N THR A 34 1.70 22.40 2.54
CA THR A 34 1.09 21.10 2.33
C THR A 34 -0.05 20.83 3.30
N HIS A 35 -1.14 20.26 2.79
CA HIS A 35 -2.16 19.58 3.58
C HIS A 35 -1.60 18.26 4.11
N MET A 36 -1.47 18.12 5.43
CA MET A 36 -0.91 16.94 6.07
C MET A 36 -1.85 16.38 7.14
N LEU A 37 -1.72 15.08 7.44
CA LEU A 37 -2.34 14.51 8.64
C LEU A 37 -1.63 15.11 9.86
N SER A 38 -2.36 15.52 10.89
CA SER A 38 -1.80 16.30 12.01
C SER A 38 -0.56 15.68 12.69
N PRO A 39 -0.38 14.35 12.77
CA PRO A 39 0.84 13.78 13.34
C PRO A 39 2.04 13.78 12.37
N MET A 40 1.83 13.94 11.06
CA MET A 40 2.91 13.86 10.06
C MET A 40 3.97 14.95 10.23
N PRO A 41 3.66 16.25 10.39
CA PRO A 41 4.68 17.29 10.58
C PRO A 41 5.59 16.99 11.78
N LEU A 42 5.01 16.47 12.87
CA LEU A 42 5.76 16.07 14.06
C LEU A 42 6.64 14.85 13.78
N ALA A 43 6.10 13.81 13.15
CA ALA A 43 6.85 12.61 12.78
C ALA A 43 8.03 12.94 11.84
N ILE A 44 7.81 13.79 10.84
CA ILE A 44 8.86 14.27 9.93
C ILE A 44 9.92 15.08 10.69
N THR A 45 9.52 15.98 11.59
CA THR A 45 10.45 16.77 12.40
C THR A 45 11.32 15.87 13.27
N MET A 46 10.74 14.86 13.91
CA MET A 46 11.48 13.88 14.71
C MET A 46 12.28 12.86 13.86
N GLY A 47 12.12 12.85 12.54
CA GLY A 47 12.79 11.91 11.64
C GLY A 47 12.28 10.48 11.75
N VAL A 48 11.05 10.29 12.22
CA VAL A 48 10.41 8.98 12.35
C VAL A 48 9.63 8.69 11.06
N GLY A 49 10.06 7.65 10.33
CA GLY A 49 9.48 7.31 9.02
C GLY A 49 9.92 8.21 7.85
N SER A 50 10.89 9.11 8.04
CA SER A 50 11.53 9.89 6.96
C SER A 50 12.89 10.49 7.40
N GLN A 51 13.52 11.28 6.53
CA GLN A 51 14.56 12.22 6.96
C GLN A 51 13.97 13.28 7.89
N SER A 52 14.75 13.67 8.90
CA SER A 52 14.37 14.72 9.84
C SER A 52 14.45 16.05 9.12
N VAL A 53 13.30 16.72 9.02
CA VAL A 53 13.18 18.06 8.45
C VAL A 53 12.28 18.85 9.38
N PRO A 54 12.69 20.01 9.90
CA PRO A 54 11.83 20.82 10.77
C PRO A 54 10.60 21.34 10.03
N TYR A 55 9.41 21.04 10.55
CA TYR A 55 8.14 21.58 10.07
C TYR A 55 7.49 22.51 11.10
N VAL A 56 6.63 23.38 10.61
CA VAL A 56 5.66 24.15 11.39
C VAL A 56 4.25 23.70 11.01
N MET A 57 3.35 23.68 11.99
CA MET A 57 1.93 23.33 11.82
C MET A 57 1.06 24.44 12.42
N PRO A 58 0.96 25.60 11.75
CA PRO A 58 0.31 26.78 12.32
C PRO A 58 -1.22 26.64 12.46
N ALA A 59 -1.85 25.70 11.74
CA ALA A 59 -3.31 25.55 11.77
C ALA A 59 -3.75 24.09 11.55
N VAL A 60 -4.74 23.67 12.33
CA VAL A 60 -5.54 22.48 12.04
C VAL A 60 -6.62 22.88 11.03
N GLU A 61 -6.65 22.26 9.86
CA GLU A 61 -7.60 22.63 8.81
C GLU A 61 -9.00 22.09 9.10
N ASN A 62 -9.11 20.88 9.66
CA ASN A 62 -10.39 20.30 10.05
C ASN A 62 -10.32 19.47 11.33
N ILE A 63 -11.44 19.45 12.05
CA ILE A 63 -11.73 18.45 13.08
C ILE A 63 -12.84 17.49 12.60
N ASN A 64 -12.82 16.26 13.12
CA ASN A 64 -13.76 15.20 12.71
C ASN A 64 -13.71 14.88 11.20
N GLY A 65 -14.84 14.43 10.63
CA GLY A 65 -14.98 14.15 9.20
C GLY A 65 -14.47 12.78 8.75
N GLN A 66 -14.28 11.86 9.70
CA GLN A 66 -13.78 10.52 9.46
C GLN A 66 -14.76 9.49 10.03
N ALA A 67 -14.65 8.25 9.60
CA ALA A 67 -15.45 7.16 10.13
C ALA A 67 -14.72 5.82 10.02
N ILE A 68 -15.09 4.89 10.88
CA ILE A 68 -14.84 3.47 10.71
C ILE A 68 -15.94 2.94 9.77
N THR A 69 -15.54 2.54 8.58
CA THR A 69 -16.40 1.95 7.56
C THR A 69 -16.06 0.47 7.44
N LEU A 70 -17.08 -0.39 7.53
CA LEU A 70 -16.92 -1.84 7.42
C LEU A 70 -17.54 -2.35 6.13
N HIS A 71 -17.02 -3.46 5.62
CA HIS A 71 -17.57 -4.13 4.45
C HIS A 71 -19.00 -4.62 4.72
N GLU A 72 -19.86 -4.65 3.69
CA GLU A 72 -21.27 -5.03 3.86
C GLU A 72 -21.50 -6.40 4.52
N LYS A 73 -20.56 -7.34 4.31
CA LYS A 73 -20.59 -8.67 4.92
C LYS A 73 -20.60 -8.65 6.46
N HIS A 74 -20.21 -7.53 7.07
CA HIS A 74 -20.05 -7.36 8.51
C HIS A 74 -21.19 -6.56 9.17
N LYS A 75 -22.34 -6.40 8.50
CA LYS A 75 -23.52 -5.65 9.05
C LYS A 75 -24.00 -6.15 10.41
N GLY A 76 -23.66 -7.37 10.81
CA GLY A 76 -23.99 -7.95 12.12
C GLY A 76 -23.07 -7.52 13.28
N ILE A 77 -21.91 -6.91 13.00
CA ILE A 77 -20.90 -6.56 14.02
C ILE A 77 -21.37 -5.37 14.84
N LYS A 78 -21.43 -5.53 16.17
CA LYS A 78 -21.89 -4.48 17.09
C LYS A 78 -20.77 -3.90 17.95
N THR A 79 -19.75 -4.70 18.23
CA THR A 79 -18.65 -4.34 19.13
C THR A 79 -17.30 -4.52 18.47
N ALA A 80 -16.31 -3.73 18.90
CA ALA A 80 -14.93 -3.87 18.41
C ALA A 80 -14.33 -5.24 18.76
N ALA A 81 -14.76 -5.88 19.86
CA ALA A 81 -14.32 -7.23 20.26
C ALA A 81 -14.53 -8.30 19.18
N GLU A 82 -15.54 -8.14 18.33
CA GLU A 82 -15.88 -9.06 17.25
C GLU A 82 -15.01 -8.87 15.99
N MET A 83 -14.15 -7.84 15.97
CA MET A 83 -13.30 -7.50 14.82
C MET A 83 -11.96 -8.24 14.82
N LYS A 84 -11.77 -9.25 15.68
CA LYS A 84 -10.55 -10.07 15.68
C LYS A 84 -10.39 -10.78 14.33
N GLY A 85 -9.18 -10.71 13.78
CA GLY A 85 -8.80 -11.24 12.47
C GLY A 85 -9.05 -10.28 11.31
N PHE A 86 -9.61 -9.09 11.55
CA PHE A 86 -9.95 -8.16 10.48
C PHE A 86 -8.71 -7.53 9.84
N LYS A 87 -8.84 -7.20 8.55
CA LYS A 87 -7.89 -6.39 7.80
C LYS A 87 -8.42 -4.96 7.66
N PHE A 88 -7.74 -4.01 8.29
CA PHE A 88 -8.08 -2.60 8.26
C PHE A 88 -7.16 -1.79 7.35
N GLY A 89 -7.75 -0.84 6.63
CA GLY A 89 -7.04 0.24 5.95
C GLY A 89 -6.98 1.50 6.82
N VAL A 90 -5.84 2.18 6.82
CA VAL A 90 -5.67 3.55 7.32
C VAL A 90 -4.86 4.35 6.31
N PRO A 91 -4.99 5.69 6.23
CA PRO A 91 -4.32 6.44 5.17
C PRO A 91 -2.79 6.45 5.31
N PHE A 92 -2.29 6.46 6.56
CA PHE A 92 -0.87 6.50 6.89
C PHE A 92 -0.62 6.05 8.33
N ASP A 93 0.59 5.59 8.65
CA ASP A 93 0.92 5.11 9.99
C ASP A 93 0.89 6.22 11.03
N TYR A 94 1.44 7.40 10.70
CA TYR A 94 1.42 8.60 11.53
C TYR A 94 0.17 9.43 11.24
N SER A 95 -0.99 8.89 11.61
CA SER A 95 -2.28 9.53 11.36
C SER A 95 -3.25 9.38 12.53
N MET A 96 -4.16 10.34 12.64
CA MET A 96 -5.27 10.27 13.59
C MET A 96 -6.19 9.08 13.30
N HIS A 97 -6.27 8.64 12.05
CA HIS A 97 -6.99 7.45 11.65
C HIS A 97 -6.43 6.20 12.30
N ASN A 98 -5.10 6.04 12.27
CA ASN A 98 -4.45 4.91 12.90
C ASN A 98 -4.62 4.97 14.43
N PHE A 99 -4.42 6.13 15.04
CA PHE A 99 -4.54 6.27 16.50
C PHE A 99 -5.96 6.02 17.00
N LEU A 100 -6.99 6.57 16.35
CA LEU A 100 -8.38 6.38 16.73
C LEU A 100 -8.85 4.94 16.50
N LEU A 101 -8.43 4.30 15.39
CA LEU A 101 -8.76 2.90 15.14
C LEU A 101 -8.15 1.98 16.20
N ARG A 102 -6.87 2.18 16.50
CA ARG A 102 -6.16 1.43 17.54
C ARG A 102 -6.81 1.62 18.92
N TYR A 103 -7.22 2.85 19.23
CA TYR A 103 -7.93 3.17 20.47
C TYR A 103 -9.23 2.36 20.60
N VAL A 104 -10.08 2.38 19.58
CA VAL A 104 -11.36 1.65 19.58
C VAL A 104 -11.17 0.13 19.66
N LEU A 105 -10.19 -0.41 18.94
CA LEU A 105 -9.87 -1.84 18.99
C LEU A 105 -9.39 -2.25 20.39
N ALA A 106 -8.47 -1.48 20.97
CA ALA A 106 -7.93 -1.74 22.30
C ALA A 106 -9.02 -1.65 23.39
N GLU A 107 -9.92 -0.66 23.30
CA GLU A 107 -11.08 -0.53 24.20
C GLU A 107 -12.01 -1.75 24.10
N GLY A 108 -12.13 -2.35 22.91
CA GLY A 108 -12.84 -3.61 22.68
C GLY A 108 -12.09 -4.88 23.09
N GLY A 109 -10.88 -4.79 23.67
CA GLY A 109 -10.06 -5.95 24.01
C GLY A 109 -9.45 -6.67 22.81
N VAL A 110 -9.31 -5.98 21.68
CA VAL A 110 -8.62 -6.44 20.48
C VAL A 110 -7.23 -5.79 20.44
N ASP A 111 -6.17 -6.60 20.47
CA ASP A 111 -4.81 -6.09 20.36
C ASP A 111 -4.57 -5.61 18.91
N PRO A 112 -4.39 -4.30 18.65
CA PRO A 112 -4.29 -3.77 17.29
C PRO A 112 -3.06 -4.24 16.52
N ASP A 113 -2.05 -4.79 17.21
CA ASP A 113 -0.81 -5.28 16.58
C ASP A 113 -0.79 -6.80 16.40
N LYS A 114 -1.66 -7.54 17.09
CA LYS A 114 -1.68 -9.02 17.05
C LYS A 114 -2.98 -9.60 16.52
N ASP A 115 -4.11 -9.04 16.95
CA ASP A 115 -5.42 -9.59 16.66
C ASP A 115 -5.98 -9.10 15.32
N VAL A 116 -5.42 -8.04 14.71
CA VAL A 116 -5.85 -7.50 13.41
C VAL A 116 -4.65 -7.14 12.53
N GLN A 117 -4.92 -6.85 11.26
CA GLN A 117 -3.90 -6.31 10.35
C GLN A 117 -4.27 -4.90 9.92
N ILE A 118 -3.48 -3.90 10.32
CA ILE A 118 -3.66 -2.51 9.89
C ILE A 118 -2.63 -2.19 8.79
N ARG A 119 -3.08 -1.70 7.65
CA ARG A 119 -2.23 -1.37 6.49
C ARG A 119 -2.46 0.04 6.00
N ALA A 120 -1.39 0.70 5.58
CA ALA A 120 -1.47 1.97 4.88
C ALA A 120 -2.10 1.77 3.49
N VAL A 121 -3.25 2.40 3.25
CA VAL A 121 -3.99 2.35 1.99
C VAL A 121 -4.42 3.78 1.62
N PRO A 122 -4.08 4.29 0.44
CA PRO A 122 -4.52 5.60 0.00
C PRO A 122 -6.05 5.72 0.00
N PRO A 123 -6.63 6.85 0.45
CA PRO A 123 -8.09 7.00 0.51
C PRO A 123 -8.84 6.69 -0.80
N PRO A 124 -8.35 7.07 -2.01
CA PRO A 124 -8.99 6.69 -3.26
C PRO A 124 -9.07 5.18 -3.50
N GLU A 125 -8.14 4.41 -2.94
CA GLU A 125 -8.05 2.95 -3.08
C GLU A 125 -8.82 2.20 -1.99
N MET A 126 -9.18 2.86 -0.89
CA MET A 126 -9.88 2.24 0.24
C MET A 126 -11.21 1.61 -0.18
N VAL A 127 -12.02 2.34 -0.97
CA VAL A 127 -13.34 1.87 -1.41
C VAL A 127 -13.23 0.68 -2.35
N ALA A 128 -12.26 0.72 -3.28
CA ALA A 128 -12.01 -0.38 -4.20
C ALA A 128 -11.53 -1.64 -3.47
N ASN A 129 -10.64 -1.50 -2.49
CA ASN A 129 -10.16 -2.62 -1.68
C ASN A 129 -11.22 -3.17 -0.73
N LEU A 130 -12.10 -2.31 -0.20
CA LEU A 130 -13.26 -2.75 0.57
C LEU A 130 -14.16 -3.60 -0.32
N ARG A 131 -14.57 -3.09 -1.49
CA ARG A 131 -15.43 -3.81 -2.45
C ARG A 131 -14.84 -5.14 -2.90
N ALA A 132 -13.53 -5.19 -3.14
CA ALA A 132 -12.84 -6.41 -3.54
C ALA A 132 -12.72 -7.45 -2.41
N GLY A 133 -13.11 -7.12 -1.18
CA GLY A 133 -12.97 -7.99 -0.01
C GLY A 133 -11.52 -8.11 0.49
N ASN A 134 -10.61 -7.27 0.00
CA ASN A 134 -9.22 -7.21 0.45
C ASN A 134 -9.11 -6.59 1.86
N LEU A 135 -10.05 -5.69 2.18
CA LEU A 135 -10.23 -5.09 3.51
C LEU A 135 -11.56 -5.53 4.11
N ASP A 136 -11.57 -5.75 5.42
CA ASP A 136 -12.79 -5.93 6.21
C ASP A 136 -13.38 -4.60 6.66
N GLY A 137 -12.53 -3.58 6.79
CA GLY A 137 -12.93 -2.21 7.06
C GLY A 137 -11.78 -1.23 6.90
N TYR A 138 -12.05 0.03 7.16
CA TYR A 138 -11.02 1.07 7.26
C TYR A 138 -11.49 2.20 8.18
N LEU A 139 -10.55 2.92 8.76
CA LEU A 139 -10.83 4.25 9.32
C LEU A 139 -10.32 5.29 8.31
N GLY A 140 -11.25 5.97 7.64
CA GLY A 140 -10.92 6.79 6.48
C GLY A 140 -11.61 8.16 6.49
N PRO A 141 -11.15 9.08 5.62
CA PRO A 141 -11.77 10.38 5.43
C PRO A 141 -13.02 10.33 4.58
N ASP A 142 -13.94 11.24 4.87
CA ASP A 142 -14.94 11.63 3.89
C ASP A 142 -14.27 12.32 2.69
N PRO A 143 -14.79 12.17 1.46
CA PRO A 143 -16.06 11.52 1.11
C PRO A 143 -15.97 10.00 0.91
N PHE A 144 -14.82 9.36 1.13
CA PHE A 144 -14.64 7.94 0.80
C PHE A 144 -15.48 7.00 1.66
N ASN A 145 -15.76 7.34 2.92
CA ASN A 145 -16.75 6.59 3.73
C ASN A 145 -18.14 6.64 3.08
N GLN A 146 -18.56 7.84 2.67
CA GLN A 146 -19.87 8.02 2.05
C GLN A 146 -19.95 7.39 0.67
N ARG A 147 -18.84 7.39 -0.08
CA ARG A 147 -18.72 6.70 -1.35
C ARG A 147 -18.91 5.19 -1.19
N ALA A 148 -18.33 4.57 -0.16
CA ALA A 148 -18.52 3.15 0.11
C ALA A 148 -19.99 2.80 0.40
N VAL A 149 -20.71 3.66 1.12
CA VAL A 149 -22.16 3.51 1.33
C VAL A 149 -22.94 3.69 0.03
N PHE A 150 -22.63 4.75 -0.72
CA PHE A 150 -23.30 5.07 -1.99
C PHE A 150 -23.19 3.94 -3.01
N GLU A 151 -22.05 3.24 -3.04
CA GLU A 151 -21.81 2.12 -3.95
C GLU A 151 -22.24 0.75 -3.39
N GLY A 152 -22.79 0.69 -2.18
CA GLY A 152 -23.14 -0.58 -1.52
C GLY A 152 -21.94 -1.48 -1.26
N ALA A 153 -20.75 -0.91 -1.07
CA ALA A 153 -19.53 -1.65 -0.75
C ALA A 153 -19.33 -1.79 0.77
N GLY A 154 -19.92 -0.90 1.55
CA GLY A 154 -19.79 -0.88 2.99
C GLY A 154 -20.84 -0.03 3.69
N PHE A 155 -20.78 -0.06 5.02
CA PHE A 155 -21.62 0.75 5.89
C PHE A 155 -20.76 1.45 6.95
N ILE A 156 -21.26 2.57 7.47
CA ILE A 156 -20.59 3.35 8.50
C ILE A 156 -20.93 2.72 9.85
N TRP A 157 -19.91 2.14 10.48
CA TRP A 157 -20.06 1.51 11.79
C TRP A 157 -19.99 2.53 12.92
N MET A 158 -19.02 3.44 12.86
CA MET A 158 -18.84 4.48 13.88
C MET A 158 -18.19 5.73 13.29
N LEU A 159 -18.67 6.91 13.69
CA LEU A 159 -18.04 8.17 13.30
C LEU A 159 -16.87 8.47 14.22
N SER A 160 -15.80 9.06 13.69
CA SER A 160 -14.64 9.42 14.54
C SER A 160 -14.98 10.46 15.61
N LYS A 161 -16.01 11.28 15.38
CA LYS A 161 -16.51 12.24 16.39
C LYS A 161 -17.15 11.55 17.60
N ASP A 162 -17.64 10.33 17.43
CA ASP A 162 -18.26 9.55 18.50
C ASP A 162 -17.18 8.82 19.34
N ILE A 163 -15.95 8.72 18.81
CA ILE A 163 -14.75 8.25 19.53
C ILE A 163 -14.13 9.40 20.34
N TRP A 164 -13.79 10.50 19.64
CA TRP A 164 -13.23 11.70 20.25
C TRP A 164 -13.89 12.94 19.63
N PRO A 165 -14.86 13.58 20.33
CA PRO A 165 -15.51 14.79 19.83
C PRO A 165 -14.50 15.92 19.62
N GLY A 166 -14.38 16.39 18.38
CA GLY A 166 -13.52 17.53 18.03
C GLY A 166 -12.03 17.23 17.91
N HIS A 167 -11.64 15.95 17.74
CA HIS A 167 -10.24 15.61 17.48
C HIS A 167 -9.69 16.33 16.25
N PRO A 168 -8.41 16.77 16.29
CA PRO A 168 -7.72 17.28 15.10
C PRO A 168 -7.60 16.18 14.07
N CYS A 169 -7.67 16.50 12.78
CA CYS A 169 -7.45 15.53 11.71
C CYS A 169 -6.34 15.98 10.77
N CYS A 170 -6.65 16.87 9.84
CA CYS A 170 -5.67 17.40 8.90
C CYS A 170 -5.25 18.80 9.30
N ALA A 171 -4.04 19.16 8.92
CA ALA A 171 -3.39 20.39 9.28
C ALA A 171 -2.68 21.01 8.08
N PHE A 172 -2.64 22.33 8.08
CA PHE A 172 -1.78 23.10 7.21
C PHE A 172 -0.38 23.04 7.79
N ALA A 173 0.56 22.55 7.01
CA ALA A 173 1.95 22.40 7.42
C ALA A 173 2.90 22.94 6.35
N ALA A 174 4.04 23.45 6.78
CA ALA A 174 5.11 23.88 5.89
C ALA A 174 6.46 23.58 6.52
N LYS A 175 7.50 23.52 5.70
CA LYS A 175 8.87 23.52 6.21
C LYS A 175 9.10 24.77 7.03
N ARG A 176 9.79 24.63 8.16
CA ARG A 176 10.21 25.77 8.98
C ARG A 176 11.00 26.79 8.17
N GLU A 177 11.88 26.31 7.30
CA GLU A 177 12.67 27.13 6.37
C GLU A 177 11.79 28.05 5.50
N PHE A 178 10.65 27.58 4.98
CA PHE A 178 9.74 28.40 4.18
C PHE A 178 9.11 29.50 5.02
N ALA A 179 8.67 29.16 6.24
CA ALA A 179 8.07 30.12 7.17
C ALA A 179 9.08 31.20 7.62
N GLU A 180 10.36 30.85 7.78
CA GLU A 180 11.42 31.77 8.21
C GLU A 180 11.97 32.62 7.06
N LYS A 181 12.20 32.04 5.87
CA LYS A 181 12.76 32.77 4.72
C LYS A 181 11.73 33.65 4.00
N LEU A 182 10.48 33.21 3.92
CA LEU A 182 9.40 33.90 3.23
C LEU A 182 8.21 34.16 4.16
N PRO A 183 8.39 34.89 5.28
CA PRO A 183 7.37 35.02 6.33
C PRO A 183 6.10 35.74 5.84
N ASN A 184 6.24 36.71 4.93
CA ASN A 184 5.08 37.41 4.35
C ASN A 184 4.27 36.51 3.43
N THR A 185 4.93 35.70 2.60
CA THR A 185 4.27 34.72 1.73
C THR A 185 3.59 33.64 2.58
N PHE A 186 4.27 33.12 3.61
CA PHE A 186 3.71 32.16 4.54
C PHE A 186 2.45 32.70 5.23
N LYS A 187 2.49 33.94 5.74
CA LYS A 187 1.31 34.61 6.32
C LYS A 187 0.19 34.78 5.31
N ALA A 188 0.49 35.19 4.08
CA ALA A 188 -0.51 35.33 3.02
C ALA A 188 -1.20 34.00 2.70
N VAL A 189 -0.44 32.89 2.64
CA VAL A 189 -0.98 31.54 2.39
C VAL A 189 -1.86 31.12 3.57
N LEU A 190 -1.38 31.29 4.80
CA LEU A 190 -2.15 30.98 6.00
C LEU A 190 -3.46 31.79 6.05
N SER A 191 -3.42 33.09 5.76
CA SER A 191 -4.62 33.95 5.70
C SER A 191 -5.61 33.48 4.63
N ALA A 192 -5.14 33.07 3.46
CA ALA A 192 -6.01 32.51 2.42
C ALA A 192 -6.71 31.23 2.88
N ILE A 193 -5.99 30.36 3.59
CA ILE A 193 -6.55 29.12 4.14
C ILE A 193 -7.57 29.43 5.24
N VAL A 194 -7.27 30.37 6.15
CA VAL A 194 -8.19 30.82 7.20
C VAL A 194 -9.48 31.38 6.59
N ASP A 195 -9.38 32.27 5.60
CA ASP A 195 -10.53 32.84 4.88
C ASP A 195 -11.37 31.75 4.20
N ALA A 196 -10.74 30.82 3.47
CA ALA A 196 -11.43 29.72 2.80
C ALA A 196 -12.13 28.80 3.80
N THR A 197 -11.52 28.57 4.95
CA THR A 197 -12.03 27.73 6.03
C THR A 197 -13.25 28.37 6.71
N GLN A 198 -13.21 29.69 6.95
CA GLN A 198 -14.37 30.45 7.44
C GLN A 198 -15.52 30.43 6.43
N TYR A 199 -15.21 30.62 5.15
CA TYR A 199 -16.21 30.55 4.08
C TYR A 199 -16.90 29.18 4.03
N ALA A 200 -16.13 28.10 4.17
CA ALA A 200 -16.65 26.73 4.19
C ALA A 200 -17.37 26.34 5.50
N HIS A 201 -17.14 27.08 6.57
CA HIS A 201 -17.84 26.88 7.84
C HIS A 201 -19.34 27.19 7.70
N ASP A 202 -19.66 28.27 6.98
CA ASP A 202 -21.04 28.66 6.69
C ASP A 202 -21.76 27.56 5.89
N LYS A 203 -22.91 27.14 6.42
CA LYS A 203 -23.72 26.06 5.85
C LYS A 203 -24.32 26.46 4.51
N THR A 204 -24.55 27.75 4.27
CA THR A 204 -25.16 28.26 3.04
C THR A 204 -24.28 27.99 1.81
N HIS A 205 -22.96 28.04 1.97
CA HIS A 205 -21.99 27.84 0.89
C HIS A 205 -21.67 26.36 0.58
N ARG A 206 -22.08 25.41 1.43
CA ARG A 206 -21.60 24.01 1.34
C ARG A 206 -21.98 23.29 0.07
N LYS A 207 -23.12 23.63 -0.54
CA LYS A 207 -23.56 23.04 -1.82
C LYS A 207 -22.69 23.52 -2.98
N GLU A 208 -22.39 24.83 -3.01
CA GLU A 208 -21.48 25.40 -4.00
C GLU A 208 -20.08 24.80 -3.85
N ILE A 209 -19.59 24.67 -2.62
CA ILE A 209 -18.28 24.05 -2.34
C ILE A 209 -18.25 22.60 -2.81
N ALA A 210 -19.32 21.82 -2.56
CA ALA A 210 -19.43 20.45 -3.04
C ALA A 210 -19.27 20.38 -4.57
N ALA A 211 -19.99 21.24 -5.30
CA ALA A 211 -19.90 21.32 -6.75
C ALA A 211 -18.51 21.75 -7.23
N ALA A 212 -17.82 22.63 -6.51
CA ALA A 212 -16.50 23.13 -6.87
C ALA A 212 -15.38 22.08 -6.71
N ILE A 213 -15.46 21.19 -5.70
CA ILE A 213 -14.39 20.22 -5.39
C ILE A 213 -14.67 18.79 -5.90
N ALA A 214 -15.89 18.50 -6.34
CA ALA A 214 -16.27 17.21 -6.92
C ALA A 214 -15.56 16.81 -8.23
N PRO A 215 -15.28 17.73 -9.20
CA PRO A 215 -14.82 17.34 -10.53
C PRO A 215 -13.45 16.65 -10.56
N ARG A 216 -13.10 16.09 -11.74
CA ARG A 216 -11.93 15.21 -11.95
C ARG A 216 -10.57 15.84 -11.59
N ASN A 217 -10.44 17.14 -11.78
CA ASN A 217 -9.25 17.92 -11.40
C ASN A 217 -9.05 18.02 -9.88
N PHE A 218 -10.06 17.69 -9.07
CA PHE A 218 -10.00 17.68 -7.61
C PHE A 218 -10.31 16.28 -7.06
N LEU A 219 -11.45 16.07 -6.38
CA LEU A 219 -11.75 14.82 -5.69
C LEU A 219 -12.14 13.68 -6.65
N ASN A 220 -12.68 14.02 -7.82
CA ASN A 220 -13.24 13.05 -8.76
C ASN A 220 -14.30 12.15 -8.11
N GLN A 221 -15.28 12.75 -7.44
CA GLN A 221 -16.37 12.08 -6.72
C GLN A 221 -17.72 12.65 -7.15
N PRO A 222 -18.85 11.91 -7.04
CA PRO A 222 -20.15 12.47 -7.34
C PRO A 222 -20.49 13.62 -6.40
N VAL A 223 -21.13 14.65 -6.94
CA VAL A 223 -21.51 15.85 -6.20
C VAL A 223 -22.42 15.49 -5.02
N GLU A 224 -23.33 14.52 -5.20
CA GLU A 224 -24.28 14.07 -4.19
C GLU A 224 -23.56 13.48 -2.97
N VAL A 225 -22.49 12.71 -3.19
CA VAL A 225 -21.68 12.11 -2.12
C VAL A 225 -20.96 13.19 -1.33
N VAL A 226 -20.41 14.19 -2.01
CA VAL A 226 -19.71 15.32 -1.38
C VAL A 226 -20.69 16.23 -0.63
N GLU A 227 -21.87 16.49 -1.19
CA GLU A 227 -22.92 17.29 -0.54
C GLU A 227 -23.44 16.61 0.73
N GLN A 228 -23.67 15.30 0.71
CA GLN A 228 -24.09 14.52 1.89
C GLN A 228 -23.12 14.69 3.07
N VAL A 229 -21.82 14.64 2.78
CA VAL A 229 -20.75 14.83 3.76
C VAL A 229 -20.76 16.25 4.33
N LEU A 230 -20.79 17.25 3.45
CA LEU A 230 -20.69 18.66 3.87
C LEU A 230 -21.97 19.12 4.60
N THR A 231 -23.14 18.69 4.18
CA THR A 231 -24.41 19.06 4.83
C THR A 231 -24.68 18.28 6.12
N GLY A 232 -24.08 17.09 6.28
CA GLY A 232 -24.31 16.21 7.43
C GLY A 232 -25.64 15.44 7.36
N VAL A 233 -26.21 15.30 6.16
CA VAL A 233 -27.37 14.45 5.89
C VAL A 233 -26.92 13.33 4.97
N TYR A 234 -26.88 12.10 5.48
CA TYR A 234 -26.30 10.98 4.74
C TYR A 234 -26.91 9.63 5.16
N PRO A 235 -27.00 8.66 4.24
CA PRO A 235 -27.30 7.27 4.59
C PRO A 235 -26.10 6.63 5.32
N ASP A 236 -26.38 5.80 6.33
CA ASP A 236 -25.36 5.07 7.09
C ASP A 236 -24.99 3.69 6.49
N GLY A 237 -25.73 3.22 5.48
CA GLY A 237 -25.56 1.90 4.87
C GLY A 237 -26.24 0.76 5.65
N LEU A 238 -26.97 1.08 6.72
CA LEU A 238 -27.79 0.16 7.52
C LEU A 238 -29.30 0.40 7.32
N GLY A 239 -29.66 1.10 6.25
CA GLY A 239 -31.05 1.46 5.93
C GLY A 239 -31.55 2.72 6.64
N ASN A 240 -30.70 3.44 7.38
CA ASN A 240 -31.09 4.69 8.03
C ASN A 240 -30.45 5.91 7.36
N THR A 241 -31.20 7.01 7.34
CA THR A 241 -30.64 8.33 7.03
C THR A 241 -30.30 9.04 8.33
N LYS A 242 -29.03 9.38 8.53
CA LYS A 242 -28.57 10.16 9.68
C LYS A 242 -28.58 11.64 9.32
N LYS A 243 -29.31 12.43 10.12
CA LYS A 243 -29.21 13.90 10.16
C LYS A 243 -28.34 14.31 11.34
N ARG A 244 -27.07 13.95 11.27
CA ARG A 244 -26.07 14.34 12.27
C ARG A 244 -25.13 15.29 11.56
N ALA A 245 -25.05 16.54 12.02
CA ALA A 245 -23.95 17.40 11.64
C ALA A 245 -22.67 16.57 11.81
N ARG A 246 -21.98 16.28 10.71
CA ARG A 246 -20.58 15.88 10.70
C ARG A 246 -19.89 17.22 10.66
N PRO A 247 -19.70 17.94 11.78
CA PRO A 247 -19.03 19.20 11.67
C PRO A 247 -17.58 18.78 11.43
N HIS A 248 -17.22 18.64 10.15
CA HIS A 248 -16.01 19.27 9.66
C HIS A 248 -16.10 20.71 10.19
N ARG A 249 -15.75 20.96 11.46
CA ARG A 249 -15.41 22.33 11.82
C ARG A 249 -14.07 22.49 11.15
N LEU A 250 -14.16 22.95 9.91
CA LEU A 250 -13.14 23.70 9.24
C LEU A 250 -12.94 24.91 10.17
N ARG A 251 -12.00 24.80 11.11
CA ARG A 251 -11.63 25.87 12.02
C ARG A 251 -10.11 25.80 12.14
N PRO A 252 -9.38 26.78 11.59
CA PRO A 252 -7.96 26.93 11.88
C PRO A 252 -7.89 27.24 13.37
N VAL A 253 -7.39 26.29 14.16
CA VAL A 253 -6.94 26.61 15.52
C VAL A 253 -5.48 27.03 15.37
N PRO A 254 -5.14 28.32 15.57
CA PRO A 254 -3.76 28.75 15.54
C PRO A 254 -2.99 28.00 16.62
N VAL A 255 -1.89 27.35 16.26
CA VAL A 255 -0.96 26.77 17.24
C VAL A 255 0.17 27.78 17.43
N SER A 256 0.50 28.12 18.68
CA SER A 256 1.59 29.05 18.99
C SER A 256 2.92 28.54 18.42
N VAL A 257 3.77 29.47 17.97
CA VAL A 257 5.00 29.18 17.22
C VAL A 257 6.09 28.55 18.11
N ASP A 258 5.95 28.67 19.43
CA ASP A 258 6.98 28.31 20.42
C ASP A 258 6.86 26.85 20.94
N GLY A 259 5.96 26.04 20.37
CA GLY A 259 5.85 24.62 20.73
C GLY A 259 5.31 24.34 22.14
N HIS A 260 4.95 25.38 22.91
CA HIS A 260 4.13 25.24 24.10
C HIS A 260 2.66 25.20 23.68
N LEU A 261 2.01 24.04 23.87
CA LEU A 261 0.56 24.00 24.01
C LEU A 261 0.19 25.06 25.05
N ASP A 262 -0.56 26.09 24.66
CA ASP A 262 -1.13 27.05 25.61
C ASP A 262 -1.69 26.28 26.79
N SER A 263 -1.40 26.75 28.01
CA SER A 263 -1.75 26.10 29.29
C SER A 263 -3.26 25.86 29.48
N HIS A 264 -4.09 26.25 28.50
CA HIS A 264 -5.52 25.98 28.41
C HIS A 264 -5.87 25.38 27.04
N PRO A 265 -5.62 24.08 26.81
CA PRO A 265 -6.05 23.38 25.59
C PRO A 265 -7.56 23.52 25.33
N ALA A 266 -8.38 23.72 26.37
CA ALA A 266 -9.81 23.93 26.26
C ALA A 266 -10.21 25.29 25.64
N GLU A 267 -9.40 26.34 25.80
CA GLU A 267 -9.69 27.68 25.25
C GLU A 267 -9.33 27.78 23.76
N ALA A 268 -8.19 27.21 23.34
CA ALA A 268 -7.82 27.10 21.92
C ALA A 268 -8.82 26.23 21.12
N LEU A 269 -9.40 25.21 21.76
CA LEU A 269 -10.41 24.31 21.18
C LEU A 269 -11.85 24.86 21.23
N GLY A 270 -12.09 25.98 21.91
CA GLY A 270 -13.43 26.59 22.02
C GLY A 270 -14.47 25.71 22.72
N LEU A 271 -14.05 24.91 23.71
CA LEU A 271 -14.92 24.04 24.51
C LEU A 271 -15.63 24.82 25.65
N ARG A 272 -16.29 25.94 25.34
CA ARG A 272 -17.35 26.49 26.21
C ARG A 272 -18.69 26.06 25.64
N GLU A 273 -19.22 24.95 26.13
CA GLU A 273 -20.67 24.75 26.18
C GLU A 273 -21.17 25.26 27.54
N ASP A 274 -22.35 25.88 27.51
CA ASP A 274 -23.08 26.42 28.64
C ASP A 274 -23.08 25.46 29.84
N ARG A 275 -22.34 25.81 30.89
CA ARG A 275 -22.66 25.32 32.23
C ARG A 275 -23.83 26.14 32.76
N HIS A 276 -25.04 25.72 32.41
CA HIS A 276 -26.16 25.96 33.32
C HIS A 276 -25.88 25.23 34.64
N HIS A 277 -25.99 26.00 35.72
CA HIS A 277 -25.93 25.66 37.14
C HIS A 277 -25.78 24.19 37.52
N VAL A 278 -24.59 23.86 38.07
CA VAL A 278 -24.53 23.05 39.29
C VAL A 278 -23.80 23.89 40.32
N GLN A 279 -24.56 24.27 41.33
CA GLN A 279 -24.17 25.05 42.49
C GLN A 279 -23.30 24.21 43.43
N GLU A 280 -22.65 24.89 44.37
CA GLU A 280 -21.79 24.37 45.46
C GLU A 280 -20.31 24.25 45.08
N GLY A 281 -19.37 24.87 45.78
CA GLY A 281 -19.45 25.57 47.05
C GLY A 281 -18.06 25.58 47.66
N ARG A 282 -17.57 26.78 47.96
CA ARG A 282 -16.47 27.11 48.89
C ARG A 282 -15.01 26.80 48.48
N ARG A 283 -14.32 27.93 48.32
CA ARG A 283 -12.88 28.19 48.49
C ARG A 283 -12.22 27.39 49.62
N GLY A 284 -10.97 27.00 49.40
CA GLY A 284 -10.07 26.57 50.47
C GLY A 284 -8.66 26.28 49.96
N SER A 285 -7.77 27.25 50.17
CA SER A 285 -6.32 27.22 50.02
C SER A 285 -5.63 25.96 50.55
N LEU A 286 -4.63 25.45 49.81
CA LEU A 286 -3.55 24.64 50.37
C LEU A 286 -2.63 25.53 51.21
N PRO A 287 -2.15 25.05 52.37
CA PRO A 287 -0.72 24.76 52.45
C PRO A 287 -0.38 23.48 53.24
N GLY A 288 0.82 22.96 52.97
CA GLY A 288 1.28 21.66 53.47
C GLY A 288 1.69 21.63 54.94
N HIS A 289 1.77 20.40 55.47
CA HIS A 289 2.60 19.92 56.57
C HIS A 289 2.53 18.38 56.46
N GLY A 290 3.62 17.61 56.57
CA GLY A 290 4.42 17.46 57.77
C GLY A 290 4.13 16.09 58.38
N LEU A 291 5.11 15.20 58.29
CA LEU A 291 5.12 13.85 58.85
C LEU A 291 4.67 13.82 60.32
N SER A 292 3.75 12.93 60.71
CA SER A 292 3.75 12.30 62.04
C SER A 292 2.83 11.06 62.04
N GLY A 293 3.27 10.03 62.78
CA GLY A 293 2.78 8.67 62.69
C GLY A 293 1.39 8.42 63.29
N CYS A 294 0.84 7.25 62.95
CA CYS A 294 -0.30 6.65 63.64
C CYS A 294 0.05 5.21 64.07
N PRO A 295 -0.24 4.84 65.34
CA PRO A 295 0.08 3.53 65.87
C PRO A 295 -1.08 2.53 65.76
N ALA A 296 -0.67 1.26 65.81
CA ALA A 296 -1.31 0.09 66.42
C ALA A 296 -2.76 -0.30 66.07
N ARG A 297 -2.83 -1.51 65.50
CA ARG A 297 -3.97 -2.40 65.29
C ARG A 297 -4.74 -2.71 66.58
N HIS A 298 -6.07 -2.78 66.46
CA HIS A 298 -6.91 -3.69 67.27
C HIS A 298 -7.73 -4.60 66.35
N ARG A 299 -7.66 -5.90 66.63
CA ARG A 299 -8.41 -7.01 65.99
C ARG A 299 -9.77 -7.19 66.65
N SER A 300 -10.77 -7.57 65.84
CA SER A 300 -11.94 -8.38 66.22
C SER A 300 -12.33 -9.33 65.07
N PRO A 301 -13.08 -10.44 65.31
CA PRO A 301 -12.83 -11.72 64.61
C PRO A 301 -13.92 -12.22 63.63
N ARG A 302 -13.43 -13.02 62.66
CA ARG A 302 -14.01 -14.22 62.01
C ARG A 302 -15.53 -14.28 61.73
N ALA A 303 -15.91 -13.84 60.52
CA ALA A 303 -16.97 -14.45 59.71
C ALA A 303 -16.70 -14.09 58.23
N GLY A 304 -16.26 -15.04 57.40
CA GLY A 304 -16.00 -14.71 55.98
C GLY A 304 -15.24 -15.71 55.12
N VAL A 305 -14.88 -16.90 55.63
CA VAL A 305 -14.00 -17.83 54.88
C VAL A 305 -14.77 -18.91 54.09
N GLU A 306 -16.05 -19.15 54.37
CA GLU A 306 -16.81 -20.21 53.67
C GLU A 306 -17.50 -19.78 52.36
N LEU A 307 -17.78 -18.49 52.17
CA LEU A 307 -18.46 -17.98 50.96
C LEU A 307 -17.54 -17.86 49.73
N ASP A 308 -16.22 -17.81 49.94
CA ASP A 308 -15.25 -17.55 48.88
C ASP A 308 -14.81 -18.85 48.17
N GLN A 309 -14.76 -19.98 48.89
CA GLN A 309 -14.34 -21.26 48.30
C GLN A 309 -15.39 -21.89 47.37
N ALA A 310 -16.68 -21.66 47.62
CA ALA A 310 -17.76 -22.14 46.76
C ALA A 310 -17.80 -21.39 45.41
N HIS A 311 -17.57 -20.07 45.43
CA HIS A 311 -17.51 -19.24 44.22
C HIS A 311 -16.32 -19.57 43.32
N VAL A 312 -15.16 -19.87 43.90
CA VAL A 312 -13.94 -20.22 43.14
C VAL A 312 -14.07 -21.59 42.45
N ARG A 313 -14.73 -22.57 43.07
CA ARG A 313 -14.97 -23.89 42.44
C ARG A 313 -15.98 -23.83 41.29
N ALA A 314 -17.07 -23.07 41.46
CA ALA A 314 -18.07 -22.87 40.40
C ALA A 314 -17.48 -22.15 39.17
N ARG A 315 -16.60 -21.15 39.35
CA ARG A 315 -15.90 -20.48 38.24
C ARG A 315 -14.98 -21.43 37.47
N ARG A 316 -14.19 -22.26 38.16
CA ARG A 316 -13.28 -23.22 37.49
C ARG A 316 -14.03 -24.30 36.69
N GLN A 317 -15.18 -24.76 37.18
CA GLN A 317 -16.03 -25.70 36.43
C GLN A 317 -16.67 -25.06 35.20
N ALA A 318 -17.15 -23.81 35.33
CA ALA A 318 -17.70 -23.05 34.21
C ALA A 318 -16.65 -22.69 33.14
N GLU A 319 -15.43 -22.35 33.55
CA GLU A 319 -14.28 -22.11 32.65
C GLU A 319 -13.85 -23.39 31.93
N GLY A 320 -13.83 -24.53 32.64
CA GLY A 320 -13.55 -25.84 32.05
C GLY A 320 -14.54 -26.24 30.97
N LEU A 321 -15.85 -26.06 31.22
CA LEU A 321 -16.92 -26.34 30.26
C LEU A 321 -16.88 -25.39 29.05
N ARG A 322 -16.68 -24.08 29.28
CA ARG A 322 -16.50 -23.08 28.20
C ARG A 322 -15.27 -23.38 27.35
N SER A 323 -14.18 -23.86 27.93
CA SER A 323 -12.96 -24.23 27.18
C SER A 323 -13.14 -25.46 26.28
N ARG A 324 -14.05 -26.38 26.63
CA ARG A 324 -14.36 -27.57 25.81
C ARG A 324 -15.32 -27.21 24.68
N GLN A 325 -16.35 -26.41 24.97
CA GLN A 325 -17.28 -25.89 23.96
C GLN A 325 -16.59 -24.96 22.95
N ALA A 326 -15.70 -24.08 23.41
CA ALA A 326 -14.91 -23.19 22.54
C ALA A 326 -13.95 -23.97 21.64
N ARG A 327 -13.35 -25.06 22.12
CA ARG A 327 -12.49 -25.92 21.29
C ARG A 327 -13.29 -26.66 20.21
N GLY A 328 -14.47 -27.18 20.54
CA GLY A 328 -15.37 -27.80 19.55
C GLY A 328 -15.85 -26.79 18.50
N LEU A 329 -16.23 -25.59 18.91
CA LEU A 329 -16.66 -24.52 18.00
C LEU A 329 -15.52 -24.03 17.10
N HIS A 330 -14.31 -23.88 17.63
CA HIS A 330 -13.13 -23.54 16.84
C HIS A 330 -12.80 -24.61 15.79
N GLN A 331 -13.02 -25.88 16.10
CA GLN A 331 -12.78 -26.97 15.16
C GLN A 331 -13.82 -26.96 14.04
N VAL A 332 -15.11 -26.79 14.37
CA VAL A 332 -16.19 -26.67 13.37
C VAL A 332 -16.03 -25.42 12.48
N LEU A 333 -15.63 -24.28 13.05
CA LEU A 333 -15.37 -23.06 12.28
C LEU A 333 -14.14 -23.17 11.39
N ARG A 334 -13.09 -23.88 11.84
CA ARG A 334 -11.89 -24.17 11.03
C ARG A 334 -12.24 -25.10 9.87
N ASP A 335 -13.07 -26.12 10.10
CA ASP A 335 -13.52 -27.04 9.05
C ASP A 335 -14.44 -26.32 8.05
N GLN A 336 -15.35 -25.45 8.51
CA GLN A 336 -16.17 -24.61 7.63
C GLN A 336 -15.36 -23.59 6.83
N ALA A 337 -14.35 -22.95 7.42
CA ALA A 337 -13.44 -22.03 6.74
C ALA A 337 -12.56 -22.74 5.69
N GLY A 338 -12.15 -23.99 5.95
CA GLY A 338 -11.46 -24.82 4.97
C GLY A 338 -12.33 -25.14 3.75
N LEU A 339 -13.61 -25.43 3.97
CA LEU A 339 -14.59 -25.74 2.93
C LEU A 339 -14.93 -24.51 2.05
N THR A 340 -15.00 -23.30 2.62
CA THR A 340 -15.29 -22.06 1.85
C THR A 340 -14.11 -21.63 0.97
N VAL A 341 -12.88 -21.70 1.49
CA VAL A 341 -11.65 -21.43 0.71
C VAL A 341 -11.48 -22.45 -0.43
N GLY A 342 -11.85 -23.72 -0.20
CA GLY A 342 -11.87 -24.75 -1.23
C GLY A 342 -12.87 -24.43 -2.36
N ARG A 343 -14.07 -23.98 -2.02
CA ARG A 343 -15.11 -23.59 -3.01
C ARG A 343 -14.73 -22.37 -3.83
N GLU A 344 -14.09 -21.37 -3.23
CA GLU A 344 -13.66 -20.16 -3.93
C GLU A 344 -12.51 -20.45 -4.91
N ARG A 345 -11.53 -21.24 -4.49
CA ARG A 345 -10.48 -21.75 -5.40
C ARG A 345 -11.08 -22.56 -6.55
N LEU A 346 -12.06 -23.41 -6.26
CA LEU A 346 -12.78 -24.17 -7.29
C LEU A 346 -13.48 -23.24 -8.28
N ARG A 347 -14.17 -22.19 -7.81
CA ARG A 347 -14.82 -21.18 -8.67
C ARG A 347 -13.81 -20.43 -9.54
N VAL A 348 -12.68 -20.00 -8.99
CA VAL A 348 -11.63 -19.32 -9.76
C VAL A 348 -11.11 -20.25 -10.86
N VAL A 349 -10.83 -21.53 -10.54
CA VAL A 349 -10.41 -22.52 -11.53
C VAL A 349 -11.50 -22.72 -12.60
N CYS A 350 -12.76 -22.87 -12.20
CA CYS A 350 -13.88 -23.00 -13.14
C CYS A 350 -14.01 -21.77 -14.06
N TYR A 351 -13.91 -20.55 -13.52
CA TYR A 351 -13.96 -19.33 -14.34
C TYR A 351 -12.76 -19.22 -15.28
N SER A 352 -11.54 -19.52 -14.83
CA SER A 352 -10.36 -19.54 -15.69
C SER A 352 -10.47 -20.57 -16.81
N VAL A 353 -10.99 -21.77 -16.52
CA VAL A 353 -11.23 -22.82 -17.51
C VAL A 353 -12.34 -22.42 -18.48
N LEU A 354 -13.43 -21.83 -18.00
CA LEU A 354 -14.53 -21.34 -18.85
C LEU A 354 -14.05 -20.24 -19.79
N ILE A 355 -13.34 -19.23 -19.29
CA ILE A 355 -12.78 -18.16 -20.11
C ILE A 355 -11.82 -18.72 -21.16
N GLY A 356 -10.91 -19.64 -20.77
CA GLY A 356 -10.00 -20.30 -21.70
C GLY A 356 -10.74 -21.09 -22.78
N ALA A 357 -11.75 -21.87 -22.39
CA ALA A 357 -12.56 -22.66 -23.32
C ALA A 357 -13.36 -21.76 -24.28
N THR A 358 -13.94 -20.65 -23.80
CA THR A 358 -14.65 -19.68 -24.63
C THR A 358 -13.70 -19.02 -25.64
N LEU A 359 -12.50 -18.61 -25.23
CA LEU A 359 -11.50 -18.02 -26.12
C LEU A 359 -11.07 -19.01 -27.22
N LEU A 360 -10.83 -20.27 -26.85
CA LEU A 360 -10.48 -21.32 -27.81
C LEU A 360 -11.64 -21.63 -28.78
N ALA A 361 -12.88 -21.67 -28.27
CA ALA A 361 -14.07 -21.88 -29.10
C ALA A 361 -14.29 -20.72 -30.08
N LEU A 362 -14.12 -19.47 -29.64
CA LEU A 362 -14.20 -18.29 -30.49
C LEU A 362 -13.10 -18.29 -31.57
N TRP A 363 -11.87 -18.68 -31.21
CA TRP A 363 -10.78 -18.81 -32.18
C TRP A 363 -11.06 -19.92 -33.20
N GLN A 364 -11.52 -21.10 -32.77
CA GLN A 364 -11.91 -22.17 -33.70
C GLN A 364 -13.06 -21.76 -34.61
N ALA A 365 -14.07 -21.07 -34.06
CA ALA A 365 -15.22 -20.57 -34.83
C ALA A 365 -14.81 -19.54 -35.89
N SER A 366 -13.84 -18.65 -35.58
CA SER A 366 -13.35 -17.65 -36.53
C SER A 366 -12.65 -18.23 -37.77
N VAL A 367 -12.19 -19.48 -37.70
CA VAL A 367 -11.40 -20.14 -38.76
C VAL A 367 -12.19 -21.25 -39.47
N ALA A 368 -13.36 -21.64 -38.94
CA ALA A 368 -14.15 -22.77 -39.44
C ALA A 368 -14.64 -22.63 -40.90
N GLY A 369 -14.67 -21.41 -41.45
CA GLY A 369 -15.10 -21.11 -42.83
C GLY A 369 -13.98 -20.92 -43.86
N THR A 370 -12.71 -20.98 -43.45
CA THR A 370 -11.56 -20.77 -44.34
C THR A 370 -11.00 -22.09 -44.90
N PRO A 371 -10.73 -22.19 -46.21
CA PRO A 371 -10.12 -23.39 -46.81
C PRO A 371 -8.76 -23.73 -46.17
N ALA A 372 -8.48 -25.03 -46.02
CA ALA A 372 -7.19 -25.50 -45.51
C ALA A 372 -6.02 -24.92 -46.34
N GLY A 373 -5.05 -24.30 -45.66
CA GLY A 373 -3.89 -23.65 -46.30
C GLY A 373 -4.10 -22.20 -46.76
N LYS A 374 -5.30 -21.63 -46.61
CA LYS A 374 -5.58 -20.21 -46.87
C LYS A 374 -6.19 -19.54 -45.64
N GLY A 375 -5.35 -18.91 -44.80
CA GLY A 375 -5.77 -18.16 -43.62
C GLY A 375 -4.99 -18.50 -42.35
N LEU A 376 -5.39 -17.91 -41.22
CA LEU A 376 -4.85 -18.22 -39.90
C LEU A 376 -5.23 -19.66 -39.48
N PRO A 377 -4.29 -20.50 -39.01
CA PRO A 377 -4.61 -21.86 -38.58
C PRO A 377 -5.43 -21.85 -37.28
N GLY A 378 -6.38 -22.79 -37.17
CA GLY A 378 -7.22 -22.95 -35.99
C GLY A 378 -6.49 -23.65 -34.83
N PRO A 379 -7.01 -23.57 -33.59
CA PRO A 379 -6.39 -24.14 -32.39
C PRO A 379 -6.14 -25.65 -32.49
N VAL A 380 -7.01 -26.41 -33.17
CA VAL A 380 -6.84 -27.86 -33.35
C VAL A 380 -5.63 -28.18 -34.25
N ALA A 381 -5.41 -27.38 -35.30
CA ALA A 381 -4.25 -27.53 -36.17
C ALA A 381 -2.95 -27.21 -35.41
N VAL A 382 -2.97 -26.14 -34.60
CA VAL A 382 -1.86 -25.78 -33.72
C VAL A 382 -1.57 -26.88 -32.70
N ALA A 383 -2.59 -27.48 -32.10
CA ALA A 383 -2.42 -28.58 -31.16
C ALA A 383 -1.82 -29.84 -31.80
N ARG A 384 -2.20 -30.16 -33.05
CA ARG A 384 -1.62 -31.30 -33.78
C ARG A 384 -0.14 -31.06 -34.10
N ALA A 385 0.21 -29.90 -34.63
CA ALA A 385 1.61 -29.54 -34.89
C ALA A 385 2.43 -29.49 -33.59
N ALA A 386 1.85 -28.98 -32.49
CA ALA A 386 2.48 -29.03 -31.18
C ALA A 386 2.79 -30.47 -30.76
N GLY A 387 1.87 -31.41 -30.99
CA GLY A 387 2.08 -32.84 -30.72
C GLY A 387 3.24 -33.43 -31.52
N GLU A 388 3.33 -33.12 -32.81
CA GLU A 388 4.44 -33.56 -33.69
C GLU A 388 5.79 -32.99 -33.24
N MET A 389 5.82 -31.70 -32.90
CA MET A 389 7.04 -31.02 -32.44
C MET A 389 7.49 -31.46 -31.04
N LEU A 390 6.54 -31.80 -30.17
CA LEU A 390 6.83 -32.30 -28.82
C LEU A 390 7.17 -33.80 -28.80
N ALA A 391 6.85 -34.55 -29.87
CA ALA A 391 7.23 -35.97 -29.97
C ALA A 391 8.74 -36.15 -30.13
N ASN A 392 9.41 -35.27 -30.89
CA ASN A 392 10.86 -35.24 -31.05
C ASN A 392 11.41 -33.85 -30.75
N PRO A 393 11.49 -33.42 -29.47
CA PRO A 393 11.86 -32.06 -29.13
C PRO A 393 13.38 -31.78 -29.24
N PHE A 394 14.21 -32.82 -29.31
CA PHE A 394 15.68 -32.72 -29.22
C PHE A 394 16.42 -33.28 -30.46
N TYR A 395 15.96 -32.96 -31.68
CA TYR A 395 16.72 -33.29 -32.90
C TYR A 395 17.58 -32.12 -33.38
N SER A 396 18.63 -32.42 -34.15
CA SER A 396 19.48 -31.44 -34.81
C SER A 396 19.84 -31.93 -36.21
N ASN A 397 19.13 -31.44 -37.22
CA ASN A 397 19.32 -31.82 -38.63
C ASN A 397 20.09 -30.76 -39.43
N GLY A 398 20.69 -29.78 -38.76
CA GLY A 398 21.51 -28.75 -39.39
C GLY A 398 21.57 -27.46 -38.57
N PRO A 399 22.09 -26.36 -39.15
CA PRO A 399 22.17 -25.07 -38.47
C PRO A 399 20.78 -24.47 -38.18
N ASN A 400 19.84 -24.61 -39.13
CA ASN A 400 18.54 -23.96 -39.09
C ASN A 400 17.38 -24.90 -38.75
N ASP A 401 17.58 -26.22 -38.82
CA ASP A 401 16.58 -27.24 -38.52
C ASP A 401 16.90 -27.98 -37.21
N LYS A 402 16.36 -27.43 -36.11
CA LYS A 402 16.57 -27.94 -34.75
C LYS A 402 15.24 -28.00 -34.02
N GLY A 403 15.06 -29.07 -33.26
CA GLY A 403 13.89 -29.25 -32.42
C GLY A 403 13.69 -28.10 -31.44
N ILE A 404 12.42 -27.82 -31.14
CA ILE A 404 12.02 -26.70 -30.27
C ILE A 404 12.66 -26.78 -28.88
N GLY A 405 12.93 -28.00 -28.38
CA GLY A 405 13.59 -28.22 -27.09
C GLY A 405 15.03 -27.71 -27.06
N LEU A 406 15.82 -27.94 -28.13
CA LEU A 406 17.19 -27.41 -28.22
C LEU A 406 17.20 -25.88 -28.34
N GLN A 407 16.27 -25.33 -29.12
CA GLN A 407 16.15 -23.87 -29.28
C GLN A 407 15.75 -23.21 -27.96
N LEU A 408 14.79 -23.80 -27.23
CA LEU A 408 14.38 -23.33 -25.92
C LEU A 408 15.50 -23.42 -24.89
N LEU A 409 16.25 -24.53 -24.87
CA LEU A 409 17.40 -24.70 -23.98
C LEU A 409 18.50 -23.66 -24.25
N ALA A 410 18.77 -23.34 -25.52
CA ALA A 410 19.72 -22.29 -25.87
C ALA A 410 19.29 -20.92 -25.32
N SER A 411 18.01 -20.55 -25.47
CA SER A 411 17.46 -19.32 -24.92
C SER A 411 17.50 -19.30 -23.39
N LEU A 412 17.09 -20.39 -22.73
CA LEU A 412 17.13 -20.51 -21.27
C LEU A 412 18.55 -20.46 -20.72
N GLY A 413 19.53 -21.05 -21.41
CA GLY A 413 20.94 -20.99 -21.04
C GLY A 413 21.49 -19.56 -21.07
N ARG A 414 21.22 -18.82 -22.16
CA ARG A 414 21.61 -17.40 -22.28
C ARG A 414 20.92 -16.54 -21.23
N LEU A 415 19.62 -16.77 -21.02
CA LEU A 415 18.85 -16.11 -19.97
C LEU A 415 19.48 -16.34 -18.60
N ALA A 416 19.78 -17.59 -18.25
CA ALA A 416 20.37 -17.93 -16.95
C ALA A 416 21.71 -17.21 -16.73
N VAL A 417 22.61 -17.22 -17.71
CA VAL A 417 23.93 -16.56 -17.61
C VAL A 417 23.77 -15.05 -17.52
N GLY A 418 23.07 -14.42 -18.47
CA GLY A 418 22.92 -12.96 -18.51
C GLY A 418 22.19 -12.42 -17.29
N TYR A 419 21.13 -13.11 -16.87
CA TYR A 419 20.34 -12.75 -15.69
C TYR A 419 21.12 -12.93 -14.38
N ALA A 420 21.87 -14.03 -14.22
CA ALA A 420 22.65 -14.26 -13.00
C ALA A 420 23.74 -13.19 -12.82
N VAL A 421 24.51 -12.91 -13.87
CA VAL A 421 25.54 -11.87 -13.85
C VAL A 421 24.93 -10.50 -13.59
N ALA A 422 23.83 -10.15 -14.27
CA ALA A 422 23.14 -8.89 -14.04
C ALA A 422 22.59 -8.75 -12.62
N SER A 423 22.05 -9.83 -12.06
CA SER A 423 21.51 -9.84 -10.70
C SER A 423 22.59 -9.55 -9.67
N VAL A 424 23.76 -10.20 -9.78
CA VAL A 424 24.90 -9.97 -8.87
C VAL A 424 25.37 -8.52 -8.96
N VAL A 425 25.58 -8.00 -10.17
CA VAL A 425 26.05 -6.62 -10.39
C VAL A 425 25.00 -5.60 -9.93
N ALA A 426 23.74 -5.80 -10.28
CA ALA A 426 22.64 -4.92 -9.92
C ALA A 426 22.40 -4.86 -8.41
N ILE A 427 22.48 -6.00 -7.71
CA ILE A 427 22.34 -6.05 -6.25
C ILE A 427 23.52 -5.34 -5.59
N ALA A 428 24.75 -5.63 -6.01
CA ALA A 428 25.94 -5.00 -5.45
C ALA A 428 25.90 -3.47 -5.61
N LEU A 429 25.64 -2.99 -6.83
CA LEU A 429 25.52 -1.56 -7.11
C LEU A 429 24.31 -0.94 -6.40
N GLY A 430 23.17 -1.62 -6.40
CA GLY A 430 21.96 -1.16 -5.72
C GLY A 430 22.16 -0.98 -4.22
N VAL A 431 22.87 -1.91 -3.57
CA VAL A 431 23.23 -1.80 -2.15
C VAL A 431 24.14 -0.61 -1.92
N VAL A 432 25.20 -0.45 -2.72
CA VAL A 432 26.15 0.68 -2.60
C VAL A 432 25.44 2.02 -2.76
N LEU A 433 24.58 2.13 -3.78
CA LEU A 433 23.76 3.33 -4.01
C LEU A 433 22.76 3.56 -2.87
N GLY A 434 22.14 2.51 -2.34
CA GLY A 434 21.16 2.63 -1.27
C GLY A 434 21.76 3.00 0.09
N LEU A 435 23.02 2.62 0.35
CA LEU A 435 23.74 2.99 1.57
C LEU A 435 24.15 4.47 1.60
N SER A 436 24.28 5.13 0.45
CA SER A 436 24.70 6.54 0.35
C SER A 436 23.68 7.39 -0.42
N PRO A 437 22.84 8.19 0.29
CA PRO A 437 21.90 9.10 -0.34
C PRO A 437 22.55 10.15 -1.25
N ALA A 438 23.80 10.53 -0.98
CA ALA A 438 24.57 11.44 -1.83
C ALA A 438 24.95 10.78 -3.16
N LEU A 439 25.44 9.53 -3.11
CA LEU A 439 25.80 8.77 -4.30
C LEU A 439 24.57 8.45 -5.15
N TYR A 440 23.45 8.05 -4.52
CA TYR A 440 22.19 7.84 -5.23
C TYR A 440 21.75 9.10 -5.99
N ARG A 441 21.77 10.28 -5.34
CA ARG A 441 21.41 11.56 -6.00
C ARG A 441 22.34 11.91 -7.16
N ALA A 442 23.64 11.65 -7.04
CA ALA A 442 24.62 11.91 -8.10
C ALA A 442 24.42 10.98 -9.31
N VAL A 443 24.11 9.71 -9.07
CA VAL A 443 23.99 8.69 -10.13
C VAL A 443 22.59 8.65 -10.75
N ASN A 444 21.56 9.07 -10.01
CA ASN A 444 20.15 9.01 -10.44
C ASN A 444 19.87 9.67 -11.81
N PRO A 445 20.38 10.87 -12.15
CA PRO A 445 20.18 11.46 -13.48
C PRO A 445 20.61 10.52 -14.62
N TYR A 446 21.75 9.84 -14.48
CA TYR A 446 22.25 8.89 -15.48
C TYR A 446 21.39 7.64 -15.57
N ILE A 447 20.94 7.11 -14.42
CA ILE A 447 19.99 5.99 -14.38
C ILE A 447 18.71 6.35 -15.13
N GLN A 448 18.17 7.55 -14.91
CA GLN A 448 16.92 7.99 -15.55
C GLN A 448 17.06 8.20 -17.06
N ILE A 449 18.26 8.54 -17.55
CA ILE A 449 18.53 8.66 -18.99
C ILE A 449 18.74 7.30 -19.64
N LEU A 450 19.42 6.37 -18.97
CA LEU A 450 19.77 5.06 -19.53
C LEU A 450 18.61 4.05 -19.45
N LYS A 451 17.77 4.14 -18.42
CA LYS A 451 16.66 3.22 -18.16
C LYS A 451 15.61 3.14 -19.28
N PRO A 452 15.20 4.24 -19.95
CA PRO A 452 14.19 4.19 -21.02
C PRO A 452 14.73 3.65 -22.35
N ILE A 453 16.07 3.62 -22.51
CA ILE A 453 16.68 3.14 -23.74
C ILE A 453 16.45 1.64 -23.84
N SER A 454 15.77 1.22 -24.91
CA SER A 454 15.54 -0.20 -25.17
C SER A 454 16.87 -0.96 -25.17
N PRO A 455 17.01 -2.06 -24.39
CA PRO A 455 18.20 -2.90 -24.42
C PRO A 455 18.57 -3.39 -25.83
N LEU A 456 17.58 -3.55 -26.71
CA LEU A 456 17.77 -3.94 -28.12
C LEU A 456 18.46 -2.86 -28.96
N ALA A 457 18.33 -1.59 -28.61
CA ALA A 457 18.97 -0.49 -29.34
C ALA A 457 20.51 -0.58 -29.31
N TRP A 458 21.06 -1.29 -28.33
CA TRP A 458 22.50 -1.50 -28.17
C TRP A 458 23.04 -2.67 -29.00
N MET A 459 22.17 -3.47 -29.63
CA MET A 459 22.56 -4.67 -30.36
C MET A 459 23.61 -4.45 -31.46
N PRO A 460 23.50 -3.43 -32.33
CA PRO A 460 24.53 -3.18 -33.34
C PRO A 460 25.91 -2.93 -32.71
N LEU A 461 25.96 -2.24 -31.57
CA LEU A 461 27.21 -1.96 -30.87
C LEU A 461 27.79 -3.22 -30.22
N PHE A 462 26.95 -4.06 -29.59
CA PHE A 462 27.40 -5.33 -29.03
C PHE A 462 27.91 -6.30 -30.10
N LEU A 463 27.23 -6.36 -31.24
CA LEU A 463 27.69 -7.17 -32.37
C LEU A 463 28.98 -6.65 -32.97
N TYR A 464 29.11 -5.34 -33.17
CA TYR A 464 30.32 -4.75 -33.71
C TYR A 464 31.55 -5.04 -32.84
N THR A 465 31.37 -5.01 -31.51
CA THR A 465 32.45 -5.20 -30.54
C THR A 465 32.79 -6.66 -30.29
N ILE A 466 31.79 -7.52 -30.11
CA ILE A 466 31.97 -8.93 -29.68
C ILE A 466 32.03 -9.90 -30.87
N ARG A 467 31.38 -9.55 -31.99
CA ARG A 467 31.26 -10.37 -33.20
C ARG A 467 30.67 -11.78 -32.96
N ASP A 468 29.94 -11.96 -31.86
CA ASP A 468 29.22 -13.19 -31.52
C ASP A 468 27.77 -12.86 -31.14
N SER A 469 26.82 -13.52 -31.81
CA SER A 469 25.38 -13.26 -31.62
C SER A 469 24.84 -13.80 -30.29
N GLY A 470 25.42 -14.88 -29.78
CA GLY A 470 25.04 -15.47 -28.50
C GLY A 470 25.40 -14.55 -27.34
N TRP A 471 26.63 -14.05 -27.32
CA TRP A 471 27.10 -13.11 -26.31
C TRP A 471 26.44 -11.74 -26.42
N ALA A 472 26.15 -11.25 -27.63
CA ALA A 472 25.39 -10.02 -27.82
C ALA A 472 23.97 -10.13 -27.19
N ALA A 473 23.29 -11.27 -27.39
CA ALA A 473 22.00 -11.52 -26.74
C ALA A 473 22.11 -11.59 -25.21
N VAL A 474 23.18 -12.20 -24.67
CA VAL A 474 23.46 -12.21 -23.22
C VAL A 474 23.64 -10.80 -22.66
N LEU A 475 24.27 -9.88 -23.40
CA LEU A 475 24.41 -8.48 -22.98
C LEU A 475 23.09 -7.70 -23.02
N VAL A 476 22.22 -7.99 -23.99
CA VAL A 476 20.86 -7.41 -24.00
C VAL A 476 20.09 -7.85 -22.76
N ILE A 477 20.16 -9.14 -22.42
CA ILE A 477 19.55 -9.69 -21.19
C ILE A 477 20.13 -8.99 -19.97
N PHE A 478 21.45 -8.82 -19.93
CA PHE A 478 22.13 -8.13 -18.85
C PHE A 478 21.58 -6.71 -18.66
N MET A 479 21.55 -5.90 -19.72
CA MET A 479 21.05 -4.52 -19.67
C MET A 479 19.56 -4.43 -19.31
N SER A 480 18.74 -5.37 -19.81
CA SER A 480 17.31 -5.43 -19.50
C SER A 480 17.01 -5.77 -18.05
N SER A 481 17.90 -6.53 -17.40
CA SER A 481 17.74 -7.01 -16.03
C SER A 481 18.37 -6.08 -14.99
N LEU A 482 19.40 -5.32 -15.41
CA LEU A 482 20.21 -4.46 -14.55
C LEU A 482 19.37 -3.38 -13.87
N TRP A 483 18.62 -2.59 -14.64
CA TRP A 483 17.93 -1.41 -14.11
C TRP A 483 16.80 -1.72 -13.12
N PRO A 484 15.87 -2.67 -13.40
CA PRO A 484 14.80 -2.98 -12.45
C PRO A 484 15.33 -3.56 -11.14
N THR A 485 16.35 -4.42 -11.20
CA THR A 485 16.95 -5.03 -10.00
C THR A 485 17.73 -3.99 -9.19
N LEU A 486 18.53 -3.15 -9.85
CA LEU A 486 19.31 -2.10 -9.19
C LEU A 486 18.40 -1.10 -8.49
N ALA A 487 17.36 -0.62 -9.18
CA ALA A 487 16.43 0.37 -8.64
C ALA A 487 15.66 -0.17 -7.42
N ASN A 488 15.13 -1.39 -7.50
CA ASN A 488 14.41 -2.00 -6.38
C ASN A 488 15.34 -2.34 -5.21
N THR A 489 16.58 -2.77 -5.48
CA THR A 489 17.57 -3.01 -4.42
C THR A 489 17.94 -1.72 -3.71
N ALA A 490 18.25 -0.65 -4.45
CA ALA A 490 18.55 0.66 -3.88
C ALA A 490 17.38 1.19 -3.06
N PHE A 491 16.16 1.10 -3.59
CA PHE A 491 14.95 1.47 -2.87
C PHE A 491 14.76 0.65 -1.58
N GLY A 492 15.01 -0.66 -1.62
CA GLY A 492 14.94 -1.54 -0.46
C GLY A 492 15.89 -1.10 0.66
N VAL A 493 17.14 -0.81 0.30
CA VAL A 493 18.18 -0.40 1.26
C VAL A 493 17.92 0.99 1.85
N VAL A 494 17.45 1.95 1.04
CA VAL A 494 17.12 3.31 1.51
C VAL A 494 15.97 3.31 2.51
N ASN A 495 15.01 2.39 2.37
CA ASN A 495 13.82 2.32 3.21
C ASN A 495 13.96 1.41 4.44
N ILE A 496 15.17 0.90 4.74
CA ILE A 496 15.41 0.13 5.96
C ILE A 496 15.10 1.01 7.18
N LYS A 497 14.29 0.50 8.12
CA LYS A 497 14.00 1.17 9.39
C LYS A 497 15.30 1.50 10.10
N ARG A 498 15.47 2.76 10.53
CA ARG A 498 16.71 3.22 11.17
C ARG A 498 17.00 2.48 12.48
N ASP A 499 15.99 1.97 13.17
CA ASP A 499 16.13 1.19 14.40
C ASP A 499 17.06 -0.02 14.21
N TYR A 500 16.96 -0.73 13.08
CA TYR A 500 17.87 -1.84 12.75
C TYR A 500 19.33 -1.38 12.62
N LEU A 501 19.55 -0.19 12.05
CA LEU A 501 20.88 0.39 11.88
C LEU A 501 21.43 0.92 13.21
N HIS A 502 20.58 1.45 14.09
CA HIS A 502 20.97 1.93 15.42
C HIS A 502 21.31 0.76 16.35
N VAL A 503 20.52 -0.31 16.36
CA VAL A 503 20.83 -1.54 17.11
C VAL A 503 22.16 -2.14 16.64
N ALA A 504 22.39 -2.20 15.32
CA ALA A 504 23.66 -2.65 14.76
C ALA A 504 24.86 -1.80 15.20
N ALA A 505 24.66 -0.48 15.32
CA ALA A 505 25.70 0.44 15.79
C ALA A 505 25.99 0.28 17.29
N ILE A 506 24.96 0.06 18.12
CA ILE A 506 25.11 -0.22 19.56
C ILE A 506 25.86 -1.53 19.78
N LEU A 507 25.52 -2.57 19.00
CA LEU A 507 26.21 -3.87 19.03
C LEU A 507 27.61 -3.81 18.37
N GLN A 508 28.05 -2.65 17.90
CA GLN A 508 29.33 -2.42 17.22
C GLN A 508 29.62 -3.46 16.12
N LEU A 509 28.59 -3.82 15.35
CA LEU A 509 28.76 -4.79 14.27
C LEU A 509 29.74 -4.23 13.23
N SER A 510 30.71 -5.07 12.83
CA SER A 510 31.62 -4.74 11.73
C SER A 510 30.83 -4.50 10.44
N TRP A 511 31.41 -3.74 9.51
CA TRP A 511 30.78 -3.42 8.22
C TRP A 511 30.14 -4.67 7.57
N TRP A 512 30.88 -5.78 7.52
CA TRP A 512 30.46 -7.00 6.82
C TRP A 512 29.32 -7.71 7.54
N ARG A 513 29.35 -7.72 8.88
CA ARG A 513 28.24 -8.27 9.68
C ARG A 513 27.00 -7.39 9.55
N ARG A 514 27.17 -6.06 9.58
CA ARG A 514 26.07 -5.11 9.34
C ARG A 514 25.46 -5.30 7.96
N LEU A 515 26.27 -5.46 6.91
CA LEU A 515 25.73 -5.72 5.57
C LEU A 515 24.96 -7.05 5.53
N LEU A 516 25.60 -8.15 5.92
CA LEU A 516 25.06 -9.50 5.71
C LEU A 516 23.93 -9.86 6.67
N GLN A 517 23.94 -9.35 7.91
CA GLN A 517 22.97 -9.72 8.95
C GLN A 517 21.85 -8.69 9.13
N VAL A 518 22.03 -7.46 8.65
CA VAL A 518 21.05 -6.39 8.86
C VAL A 518 20.56 -5.83 7.53
N VAL A 519 21.47 -5.34 6.68
CA VAL A 519 21.08 -4.62 5.46
C VAL A 519 20.47 -5.56 4.42
N LEU A 520 21.14 -6.65 4.05
CA LEU A 520 20.65 -7.58 3.04
C LEU A 520 19.35 -8.28 3.46
N PRO A 521 19.20 -8.78 4.72
CA PRO A 521 17.94 -9.38 5.15
C PRO A 521 16.79 -8.37 5.17
N ALA A 522 17.01 -7.14 5.65
CA ALA A 522 15.97 -6.12 5.68
C ALA A 522 15.55 -5.65 4.28
N ALA A 523 16.49 -5.58 3.33
CA ALA A 523 16.22 -5.23 1.93
C ALA A 523 15.76 -6.43 1.08
N ALA A 524 15.82 -7.66 1.60
CA ALA A 524 15.55 -8.88 0.84
C ALA A 524 14.20 -8.89 0.12
N PRO A 525 13.07 -8.45 0.72
CA PRO A 525 11.79 -8.41 0.02
C PRO A 525 11.82 -7.54 -1.24
N ALA A 526 12.49 -6.38 -1.17
CA ALA A 526 12.63 -5.45 -2.29
C ALA A 526 13.61 -5.97 -3.35
N ILE A 527 14.74 -6.57 -2.94
CA ILE A 527 15.68 -7.23 -3.86
C ILE A 527 14.96 -8.31 -4.67
N VAL A 528 14.20 -9.16 -3.98
CA VAL A 528 13.46 -10.26 -4.60
C VAL A 528 12.35 -9.75 -5.51
N ALA A 529 11.67 -8.66 -5.15
CA ALA A 529 10.73 -7.99 -6.04
C ALA A 529 11.42 -7.48 -7.32
N GLY A 530 12.61 -6.87 -7.20
CA GLY A 530 13.42 -6.44 -8.33
C GLY A 530 13.85 -7.57 -9.25
N LEU A 531 14.33 -8.68 -8.66
CA LEU A 531 14.68 -9.90 -9.39
C LEU A 531 13.48 -10.47 -10.16
N ARG A 532 12.29 -10.50 -9.54
CA ARG A 532 11.08 -10.97 -10.20
C ARG A 532 10.65 -10.07 -11.37
N ILE A 533 10.72 -8.76 -11.22
CA ILE A 533 10.37 -7.83 -12.32
C ILE A 533 11.37 -7.98 -13.47
N SER A 534 12.65 -8.10 -13.16
CA SER A 534 13.72 -8.16 -14.16
C SER A 534 13.76 -9.46 -14.96
N ILE A 535 13.32 -10.61 -14.43
CA ILE A 535 13.28 -11.83 -15.26
C ILE A 535 12.23 -11.71 -16.38
N GLY A 536 11.12 -11.03 -16.10
CA GLY A 536 10.08 -10.78 -17.10
C GLY A 536 10.57 -9.89 -18.22
N SER A 537 11.28 -8.79 -17.88
CA SER A 537 11.88 -7.92 -18.90
C SER A 537 12.97 -8.63 -19.70
N ALA A 538 13.79 -9.46 -19.05
CA ALA A 538 14.82 -10.27 -19.69
C ALA A 538 14.25 -11.28 -20.68
N TRP A 539 13.18 -11.97 -20.31
CA TRP A 539 12.51 -12.96 -21.15
C TRP A 539 11.91 -12.33 -22.42
N VAL A 540 11.33 -11.13 -22.31
CA VAL A 540 10.82 -10.41 -23.49
C VAL A 540 11.98 -9.93 -24.36
N ALA A 541 13.05 -9.42 -23.76
CA ALA A 541 14.20 -8.88 -24.49
C ALA A 541 14.98 -9.96 -25.26
N ILE A 542 15.18 -11.16 -24.69
CA ILE A 542 15.90 -12.24 -25.37
C ILE A 542 15.18 -12.71 -26.63
N VAL A 543 13.85 -12.84 -26.60
CA VAL A 543 13.07 -13.29 -27.77
C VAL A 543 13.30 -12.35 -28.94
N ALA A 544 13.16 -11.03 -28.71
CA ALA A 544 13.40 -10.03 -29.74
C ALA A 544 14.88 -9.97 -30.19
N ALA A 545 15.82 -10.18 -29.29
CA ALA A 545 17.25 -10.21 -29.61
C ALA A 545 17.60 -11.39 -30.54
N GLU A 546 17.08 -12.58 -30.24
CA GLU A 546 17.29 -13.79 -31.03
C GLU A 546 16.61 -13.72 -32.40
N MET A 547 15.46 -13.04 -32.50
CA MET A 547 14.78 -12.78 -33.78
C MET A 547 15.62 -11.93 -34.74
N LEU A 548 16.37 -10.95 -34.22
CA LEU A 548 17.05 -9.95 -35.05
C LEU A 548 18.33 -10.47 -35.72
N ILE A 549 19.13 -11.26 -35.00
CA ILE A 549 20.44 -11.73 -35.51
C ILE A 549 20.36 -13.15 -36.06
N GLY A 550 19.50 -13.97 -35.47
CA GLY A 550 19.35 -15.37 -35.80
C GLY A 550 20.52 -16.26 -35.36
N GLY A 551 20.40 -17.54 -35.71
CA GLY A 551 21.33 -18.60 -35.33
C GLY A 551 20.67 -19.69 -34.50
N THR A 552 20.48 -19.45 -33.19
CA THR A 552 19.81 -20.42 -32.29
C THR A 552 19.02 -19.68 -31.22
N GLY A 553 17.93 -20.28 -30.76
CA GLY A 553 17.02 -19.70 -29.78
C GLY A 553 15.55 -19.76 -30.21
N ILE A 554 14.65 -19.63 -29.24
CA ILE A 554 13.20 -19.64 -29.49
C ILE A 554 12.76 -18.43 -30.32
N GLY A 555 13.42 -17.27 -30.18
CA GLY A 555 13.13 -16.10 -31.02
C GLY A 555 13.53 -16.34 -32.48
N TYR A 556 14.71 -16.94 -32.70
CA TYR A 556 15.13 -17.33 -34.03
C TYR A 556 14.20 -18.38 -34.64
N PHE A 557 13.75 -19.36 -33.84
CA PHE A 557 12.79 -20.36 -34.27
C PHE A 557 11.49 -19.73 -34.81
N VAL A 558 10.92 -18.75 -34.09
CA VAL A 558 9.74 -18.00 -34.54
C VAL A 558 10.01 -17.31 -35.89
N TRP A 559 11.17 -16.66 -36.04
CA TRP A 559 11.53 -15.98 -37.27
C TRP A 559 11.75 -16.94 -38.45
N ASN A 560 12.36 -18.09 -38.19
CA ASN A 560 12.60 -19.14 -39.19
C ASN A 560 11.27 -19.74 -39.69
N GLU A 561 10.36 -20.08 -38.78
CA GLU A 561 9.05 -20.63 -39.15
C GLU A 561 8.16 -19.62 -39.86
N TRP A 562 8.30 -18.33 -39.53
CA TRP A 562 7.67 -17.25 -40.28
C TRP A 562 8.16 -17.21 -41.73
N ASN A 563 9.47 -17.32 -41.95
CA ASN A 563 10.05 -17.37 -43.30
C ASN A 563 9.67 -18.67 -44.04
N ASN A 564 9.46 -19.77 -43.32
CA ASN A 564 8.95 -21.04 -43.87
C ASN A 564 7.43 -21.03 -44.10
N LEU A 565 6.73 -19.93 -43.79
CA LEU A 565 5.27 -19.79 -43.85
C LEU A 565 4.51 -20.83 -43.01
N ALA A 566 5.18 -21.43 -42.02
CA ALA A 566 4.62 -22.41 -41.10
C ALA A 566 3.93 -21.71 -39.92
N LEU A 567 2.80 -21.04 -40.20
CA LEU A 567 2.05 -20.25 -39.22
C LEU A 567 1.62 -21.07 -37.99
N THR A 568 1.38 -22.37 -38.18
CA THR A 568 1.02 -23.29 -37.09
C THR A 568 2.14 -23.41 -36.06
N SER A 569 3.39 -23.54 -36.52
CA SER A 569 4.60 -23.59 -35.68
C SER A 569 4.89 -22.25 -35.01
N VAL A 570 4.66 -21.13 -35.71
CA VAL A 570 4.81 -19.77 -35.17
C VAL A 570 3.87 -19.55 -33.99
N ILE A 571 2.58 -19.88 -34.15
CA ILE A 571 1.60 -19.71 -33.07
C ILE A 571 1.92 -20.63 -31.89
N PHE A 572 2.32 -21.88 -32.15
CA PHE A 572 2.77 -22.78 -31.08
C PHE A 572 3.97 -22.19 -30.31
N ALA A 573 4.97 -21.65 -31.01
CA ALA A 573 6.13 -21.03 -30.38
C ALA A 573 5.76 -19.80 -29.54
N ILE A 574 4.82 -18.96 -30.00
CA ILE A 574 4.31 -17.81 -29.20
C ILE A 574 3.64 -18.30 -27.91
N ILE A 575 2.80 -19.35 -27.99
CA ILE A 575 2.17 -19.95 -26.82
C ILE A 575 3.23 -20.54 -25.88
N ALA A 576 4.22 -21.24 -26.41
CA ALA A 576 5.33 -21.80 -25.64
C ALA A 576 6.13 -20.71 -24.92
N ILE A 577 6.42 -19.58 -25.59
CA ILE A 577 7.09 -18.43 -24.98
C ILE A 577 6.28 -17.88 -23.80
N GLY A 578 4.96 -17.74 -23.96
CA GLY A 578 4.06 -17.29 -22.89
C GLY A 578 4.04 -18.26 -21.70
N LEU A 579 3.91 -19.56 -21.96
CA LEU A 579 3.90 -20.59 -20.92
C LEU A 579 5.22 -20.65 -20.15
N ILE A 580 6.35 -20.60 -20.86
CA ILE A 580 7.67 -20.58 -20.23
C ILE A 580 7.87 -19.31 -19.41
N GLY A 581 7.42 -18.15 -19.89
CA GLY A 581 7.44 -16.90 -19.13
C GLY A 581 6.67 -17.01 -17.80
N VAL A 582 5.48 -17.61 -17.82
CA VAL A 582 4.68 -17.87 -16.60
C VAL A 582 5.40 -18.86 -15.68
N LEU A 583 6.02 -19.92 -16.22
CA LEU A 583 6.77 -20.89 -15.43
C LEU A 583 8.01 -20.28 -14.76
N LEU A 584 8.73 -19.41 -15.47
CA LEU A 584 9.87 -18.67 -14.94
C LEU A 584 9.46 -17.72 -13.79
N ASP A 585 8.39 -16.93 -13.99
CA ASP A 585 7.86 -16.05 -12.93
C ASP A 585 7.36 -16.85 -11.72
N ALA A 586 6.63 -17.95 -11.95
CA ALA A 586 6.15 -18.82 -10.89
C ALA A 586 7.30 -19.52 -10.13
N GLY A 587 8.37 -19.92 -10.84
CA GLY A 587 9.57 -20.51 -10.27
C GLY A 587 10.26 -19.56 -9.30
N LEU A 588 10.54 -18.33 -9.74
CA LEU A 588 11.10 -17.29 -8.88
C LEU A 588 10.15 -16.89 -7.74
N GLY A 589 8.85 -16.84 -7.98
CA GLY A 589 7.86 -16.56 -6.94
C GLY A 589 7.81 -17.65 -5.84
N ARG A 590 8.12 -18.91 -6.17
CA ARG A 590 8.29 -19.98 -5.15
C ARG A 590 9.60 -19.82 -4.40
N LEU A 591 10.70 -19.51 -5.10
CA LEU A 591 12.00 -19.28 -4.47
C LEU A 591 11.96 -18.07 -3.51
N SER A 592 11.33 -16.98 -3.96
CA SER A 592 11.04 -15.78 -3.19
C SER A 592 10.33 -16.07 -1.88
N ARG A 593 9.23 -16.83 -1.92
CA ARG A 593 8.46 -17.19 -0.71
C ARG A 593 9.22 -18.06 0.28
N ARG A 594 10.24 -18.80 -0.17
CA ARG A 594 11.12 -19.58 0.71
C ARG A 594 12.23 -18.74 1.34
N LEU A 595 12.65 -17.66 0.67
CA LEU A 595 13.72 -16.77 1.12
C LEU A 595 13.22 -15.57 1.93
N ALA A 596 11.96 -15.16 1.74
CA ALA A 596 11.33 -14.12 2.54
C ALA A 596 11.13 -14.65 3.97
N TRP A 597 12.04 -14.27 4.86
CA TRP A 597 11.86 -14.44 6.30
C TRP A 597 10.58 -13.71 6.70
N SER A 598 9.62 -14.45 7.26
CA SER A 598 8.46 -13.87 7.92
C SER A 598 8.96 -13.14 9.17
N GLU A 599 8.77 -11.82 9.21
CA GLU A 599 8.80 -11.06 10.47
C GLU A 599 7.82 -11.66 11.48
#